data_AF-A0A6N7P976-F1
#
_entry.id   AF-A0A6N7P976-F1
#
_cell.length_a   1.000
_cell.length_b   1.000
_cell.length_c   1.000
_cell.angle_alpha   90.00
_cell.angle_beta   90.00
_cell.angle_gamma   90.00
#
_symmetry.space_group_name_H-M   'P 1'
#
loop_
_entity.id
_entity.type
_entity.pdbx_description
1 polymer ?
#
loop_
_entity_poly.entity_id
_entity_poly.type
_entity_poly.pdbx_seq_one_letter_code
_entity_poly.pdbx_strand_id
1 'polypeptide(L)'
;MKWFTKYLKGEKRSGIFVPTESGFQEFKGDIENESINGIIEHLGYHRTQVHVLFGDYESRKIINIIVKIFTKEIVFIMAGNRCNAITTKMLDSFWSQEQVSEIYDSSNISTILDEGILARALDIDYLSQVLQIPAPVSDGMIYVSDFELYLFFLDGILVNYSSSNGLNQWAQRWKELNIDLFNSYLKVAQSHWGNNPRKILDEMNFQADAWANTPNSFSNEFTHLHQQEYNTINFFMLLVCHYGKSITLDEFLEINHGRYWLSNELKGKNMGERYFVVGNFEYEFSPNGELLNHRFYQ
;
A
#
# COMPACT_ATOMS: atom_id res chain seq x y z
N MET A 1 3.88 5.90 -30.04
CA MET A 1 2.74 5.04 -30.47
C MET A 1 1.57 5.98 -30.79
N LYS A 2 1.26 6.24 -32.07
CA LYS A 2 0.12 7.08 -32.51
C LYS A 2 -1.12 6.18 -32.64
N TRP A 3 -1.99 6.11 -31.63
CA TRP A 3 -3.08 5.13 -31.62
C TRP A 3 -4.50 5.69 -31.75
N PHE A 4 -4.77 7.00 -31.60
CA PHE A 4 -6.16 7.43 -31.39
C PHE A 4 -6.80 8.26 -32.51
N THR A 5 -6.02 8.88 -33.39
CA THR A 5 -6.61 9.65 -34.50
C THR A 5 -7.00 8.78 -35.71
N LYS A 6 -8.30 8.49 -35.89
CA LYS A 6 -8.81 7.98 -37.17
C LYS A 6 -10.25 8.41 -37.48
N TYR A 7 -10.50 8.61 -38.77
CA TYR A 7 -11.77 9.11 -39.32
C TYR A 7 -12.84 8.02 -39.36
N LEU A 8 -13.99 8.29 -38.73
CA LEU A 8 -15.25 7.59 -39.02
C LEU A 8 -16.16 8.55 -39.78
N LYS A 9 -16.61 8.15 -40.98
CA LYS A 9 -17.49 8.95 -41.85
C LYS A 9 -16.99 10.37 -42.16
N GLY A 10 -15.68 10.59 -42.21
CA GLY A 10 -15.09 11.89 -42.57
C GLY A 10 -14.90 12.88 -41.42
N GLU A 11 -15.31 12.54 -40.19
CA GLU A 11 -15.03 13.36 -39.00
C GLU A 11 -13.85 12.78 -38.20
N LYS A 12 -12.89 13.65 -37.84
CA LYS A 12 -11.76 13.31 -36.96
C LYS A 12 -12.34 13.11 -35.55
N ARG A 13 -12.29 11.88 -35.05
CA ARG A 13 -12.76 11.53 -33.70
C ARG A 13 -11.56 11.35 -32.79
N SER A 14 -11.64 11.88 -31.58
CA SER A 14 -10.59 11.76 -30.57
C SER A 14 -10.71 10.45 -29.79
N GLY A 15 -11.93 9.91 -29.68
CA GLY A 15 -12.20 8.77 -28.80
C GLY A 15 -12.05 9.11 -27.31
N ILE A 16 -11.90 10.39 -26.97
CA ILE A 16 -11.74 10.89 -25.61
C ILE A 16 -13.01 11.64 -25.24
N PHE A 17 -13.64 11.24 -24.14
CA PHE A 17 -14.88 11.82 -23.67
C PHE A 17 -14.66 12.49 -22.31
N VAL A 18 -15.01 13.77 -22.19
CA VAL A 18 -14.88 14.55 -20.96
C VAL A 18 -16.26 14.82 -20.35
N PRO A 19 -16.37 14.90 -19.01
CA PRO A 19 -17.62 15.26 -18.34
C PRO A 19 -18.12 16.64 -18.74
N THR A 20 -19.44 16.78 -18.74
CA THR A 20 -20.23 18.00 -18.98
C THR A 20 -21.46 17.97 -18.08
N GLU A 21 -22.19 19.08 -17.96
CA GLU A 21 -23.43 19.14 -17.17
C GLU A 21 -24.49 18.11 -17.62
N SER A 22 -24.51 17.77 -18.92
CA SER A 22 -25.47 16.83 -19.51
C SER A 22 -24.94 15.39 -19.69
N GLY A 23 -23.76 15.06 -19.15
CA GLY A 23 -23.14 13.75 -19.32
C GLY A 23 -21.73 13.86 -19.89
N PHE A 24 -21.45 13.22 -21.02
CA PHE A 24 -20.10 13.19 -21.60
C PHE A 24 -20.09 13.68 -23.04
N GLN A 25 -19.09 14.50 -23.37
CA GLN A 25 -18.88 15.01 -24.71
C GLN A 25 -17.51 14.57 -25.23
N GLU A 26 -17.45 14.23 -26.52
CA GLU A 26 -16.18 13.95 -27.18
C GLU A 26 -15.33 15.22 -27.26
N PHE A 27 -14.07 15.11 -26.83
CA PHE A 27 -13.11 16.19 -26.86
C PHE A 27 -12.74 16.56 -28.30
N LYS A 28 -12.82 17.85 -28.64
CA LYS A 28 -12.61 18.37 -30.01
C LYS A 28 -11.31 19.17 -30.20
N GLY A 29 -10.51 19.35 -29.15
CA GLY A 29 -9.23 20.04 -29.24
C GLY A 29 -8.13 19.15 -29.84
N ASP A 30 -7.02 19.77 -30.22
CA ASP A 30 -5.80 19.04 -30.59
C ASP A 30 -4.99 18.74 -29.32
N ILE A 31 -4.79 17.45 -29.04
CA ILE A 31 -3.89 16.99 -27.97
C ILE A 31 -2.56 16.64 -28.63
N GLU A 32 -1.52 17.42 -28.36
CA GLU A 32 -0.19 17.25 -28.98
C GLU A 32 0.40 15.86 -28.71
N ASN A 33 0.09 15.28 -27.54
CA ASN A 33 0.51 13.96 -27.12
C ASN A 33 -0.71 13.10 -26.72
N GLU A 34 -1.19 12.25 -27.64
CA GLU A 34 -2.34 11.35 -27.42
C GLU A 34 -2.06 10.17 -26.44
N SER A 35 -0.96 10.18 -25.69
CA SER A 35 -0.80 9.25 -24.57
C SER A 35 -1.74 9.63 -23.42
N ILE A 36 -2.10 8.66 -22.58
CA ILE A 36 -2.89 8.90 -21.36
C ILE A 36 -2.31 10.05 -20.54
N ASN A 37 -0.99 10.04 -20.35
CA ASN A 37 -0.26 11.09 -19.63
C ASN A 37 -0.38 12.46 -20.28
N GLY A 38 -0.26 12.53 -21.61
CA GLY A 38 -0.42 13.78 -22.34
C GLY A 38 -1.84 14.35 -22.26
N ILE A 39 -2.86 13.47 -22.22
CA ILE A 39 -4.26 13.88 -22.03
C ILE A 39 -4.48 14.40 -20.60
N ILE A 40 -3.94 13.71 -19.59
CA ILE A 40 -4.02 14.12 -18.17
C ILE A 40 -3.43 15.54 -17.99
N GLU A 41 -2.23 15.75 -18.50
CA GLU A 41 -1.54 17.05 -18.44
C GLU A 41 -2.30 18.14 -19.20
N HIS A 42 -2.83 17.81 -20.39
CA HIS A 42 -3.63 18.74 -21.18
C HIS A 42 -4.91 19.18 -20.45
N LEU A 43 -5.51 18.30 -19.65
CA LEU A 43 -6.69 18.61 -18.85
C LEU A 43 -6.35 19.32 -17.52
N GLY A 44 -5.07 19.64 -17.28
CA GLY A 44 -4.63 20.40 -16.11
C GLY A 44 -4.40 19.58 -14.85
N TYR A 45 -4.30 18.24 -14.97
CA TYR A 45 -4.06 17.35 -13.84
C TYR A 45 -2.60 16.89 -13.81
N HIS A 46 -2.10 16.62 -12.60
CA HIS A 46 -0.89 15.83 -12.42
C HIS A 46 -1.21 14.33 -12.50
N ARG A 47 -0.25 13.51 -12.93
CA ARG A 47 -0.45 12.06 -13.10
C ARG A 47 -0.78 11.34 -11.79
N THR A 48 -0.26 11.82 -10.67
CA THR A 48 -0.53 11.29 -9.32
C THR A 48 -1.89 11.74 -8.76
N GLN A 49 -2.58 12.66 -9.43
CA GLN A 49 -3.93 13.11 -9.05
C GLN A 49 -5.03 12.28 -9.73
N VAL A 50 -4.67 11.28 -10.52
CA VAL A 50 -5.65 10.45 -11.21
C VAL A 50 -5.29 8.97 -11.14
N HIS A 51 -6.31 8.13 -11.27
CA HIS A 51 -6.17 6.69 -11.36
C HIS A 51 -6.76 6.19 -12.67
N VAL A 52 -6.09 5.22 -13.30
CA VAL A 52 -6.50 4.65 -14.60
C VAL A 52 -7.17 3.32 -14.36
N LEU A 53 -8.45 3.23 -14.68
CA LEU A 53 -9.23 2.00 -14.66
C LEU A 53 -9.24 1.39 -16.05
N PHE A 54 -8.79 0.15 -16.15
CA PHE A 54 -8.72 -0.57 -17.42
C PHE A 54 -9.99 -1.37 -17.64
N GLY A 55 -10.67 -1.11 -18.76
CA GLY A 55 -11.86 -1.87 -19.14
C GLY A 55 -11.55 -3.21 -19.75
N ASP A 56 -12.59 -4.03 -19.87
CA ASP A 56 -12.52 -5.30 -20.60
C ASP A 56 -12.20 -5.07 -22.09
N TYR A 57 -11.03 -5.59 -22.49
CA TYR A 57 -10.51 -5.57 -23.85
C TYR A 57 -11.48 -6.19 -24.87
N GLU A 58 -12.34 -7.13 -24.46
CA GLU A 58 -13.29 -7.79 -25.36
C GLU A 58 -14.48 -6.88 -25.71
N SER A 59 -14.91 -6.03 -24.78
CA SER A 59 -16.09 -5.18 -24.95
C SER A 59 -15.87 -4.02 -25.95
N ARG A 60 -14.62 -3.58 -26.14
CA ARG A 60 -14.14 -2.49 -27.02
C ARG A 60 -14.93 -1.17 -26.97
N LYS A 61 -15.81 -0.98 -25.99
CA LYS A 61 -16.65 0.23 -25.90
C LYS A 61 -15.96 1.30 -25.06
N ILE A 62 -15.66 0.98 -23.81
CA ILE A 62 -14.79 1.78 -22.94
C ILE A 62 -13.47 1.02 -22.84
N ILE A 63 -12.37 1.70 -23.18
CA ILE A 63 -11.02 1.16 -23.04
C ILE A 63 -10.52 1.48 -21.63
N ASN A 64 -10.56 2.75 -21.24
CA ASN A 64 -10.14 3.19 -19.91
C ASN A 64 -11.09 4.25 -19.36
N ILE A 65 -11.26 4.28 -18.04
CA ILE A 65 -11.85 5.41 -17.32
C ILE A 65 -10.76 6.00 -16.44
N ILE A 66 -10.52 7.30 -16.56
CA ILE A 66 -9.58 8.02 -15.71
C ILE A 66 -10.41 8.77 -14.68
N VAL A 67 -10.15 8.53 -13.40
CA VAL A 67 -10.84 9.16 -12.27
C VAL A 67 -9.87 9.93 -11.40
N LYS A 68 -10.37 10.90 -10.62
CA LYS A 68 -9.57 11.52 -9.56
C LYS A 68 -9.30 10.49 -8.45
N ILE A 69 -8.09 10.51 -7.89
CA ILE A 69 -7.75 9.64 -6.75
C ILE A 69 -8.74 9.85 -5.59
N PHE A 70 -8.99 8.78 -4.83
CA PHE A 70 -9.94 8.71 -3.72
C PHE A 70 -11.42 8.96 -4.06
N THR A 71 -11.77 9.07 -5.34
CA THR A 71 -13.15 9.27 -5.78
C THR A 71 -13.54 8.34 -6.92
N LYS A 72 -14.81 8.41 -7.32
CA LYS A 72 -15.31 7.91 -8.62
C LYS A 72 -15.54 9.03 -9.63
N GLU A 73 -15.06 10.24 -9.35
CA GLU A 73 -15.25 11.39 -10.24
C GLU A 73 -14.39 11.21 -11.49
N ILE A 74 -15.05 11.08 -12.63
CA ILE A 74 -14.39 10.83 -13.92
C ILE A 74 -13.75 12.12 -14.41
N VAL A 75 -12.47 12.06 -14.77
CA VAL A 75 -11.75 13.14 -15.46
C VAL A 75 -11.97 13.02 -16.97
N PHE A 76 -11.76 11.83 -17.53
CA PHE A 76 -12.10 11.52 -18.91
C PHE A 76 -12.22 10.01 -19.14
N ILE A 77 -12.82 9.65 -20.28
CA ILE A 77 -13.01 8.27 -20.72
C ILE A 77 -12.34 8.10 -22.06
N MET A 78 -11.55 7.04 -22.21
CA MET A 78 -11.05 6.59 -23.50
C MET A 78 -11.97 5.49 -24.02
N ALA A 79 -12.56 5.71 -25.17
CA ALA A 79 -13.50 4.79 -25.79
C ALA A 79 -12.91 4.17 -27.07
N GLY A 80 -13.32 2.95 -27.36
CA GLY A 80 -12.91 2.30 -28.60
C GLY A 80 -13.58 2.93 -29.81
N ASN A 81 -13.00 2.69 -30.98
CA ASN A 81 -13.35 3.38 -32.24
C ASN A 81 -14.86 3.32 -32.58
N ARG A 82 -15.59 2.30 -32.14
CA ARG A 82 -17.04 2.16 -32.46
C ARG A 82 -17.97 2.90 -31.48
N CYS A 83 -17.42 3.57 -30.47
CA CYS A 83 -18.21 4.28 -29.47
C CYS A 83 -18.52 5.71 -29.92
N ASN A 84 -19.80 6.02 -30.12
CA ASN A 84 -20.24 7.35 -30.54
C ASN A 84 -20.64 8.26 -29.38
N ALA A 85 -21.02 7.66 -28.24
CA ALA A 85 -21.41 8.36 -27.03
C ALA A 85 -21.20 7.43 -25.84
N ILE A 86 -20.88 8.02 -24.69
CA ILE A 86 -20.89 7.32 -23.41
C ILE A 86 -22.31 7.36 -22.87
N THR A 87 -22.84 6.20 -22.49
CA THR A 87 -24.17 6.07 -21.91
C THR A 87 -24.07 5.58 -20.48
N THR A 88 -25.05 5.90 -19.64
CA THR A 88 -25.10 5.42 -18.25
C THR A 88 -24.97 3.91 -18.16
N LYS A 89 -25.68 3.17 -19.03
CA LYS A 89 -25.59 1.71 -19.11
C LYS A 89 -24.16 1.19 -19.35
N MET A 90 -23.35 1.93 -20.13
CA MET A 90 -21.95 1.54 -20.36
C MET A 90 -21.10 1.75 -19.11
N LEU A 91 -21.32 2.85 -18.39
CA LEU A 91 -20.66 3.12 -17.12
C LEU A 91 -21.07 2.11 -16.06
N ASP A 92 -22.37 1.83 -15.91
CA ASP A 92 -22.87 0.85 -14.95
C ASP A 92 -22.27 -0.54 -15.20
N SER A 93 -22.16 -0.95 -16.46
CA SER A 93 -21.51 -2.20 -16.84
C SER A 93 -20.03 -2.22 -16.46
N PHE A 94 -19.31 -1.11 -16.66
CA PHE A 94 -17.91 -0.99 -16.28
C PHE A 94 -17.75 -1.06 -14.76
N TRP A 95 -18.54 -0.28 -14.01
CA TRP A 95 -18.48 -0.24 -12.55
C TRP A 95 -18.91 -1.55 -11.89
N SER A 96 -19.77 -2.34 -12.54
CA SER A 96 -20.15 -3.65 -12.00
C SER A 96 -19.01 -4.68 -12.03
N GLN A 97 -17.98 -4.43 -12.85
CA GLN A 97 -16.80 -5.29 -12.97
C GLN A 97 -15.66 -4.85 -12.04
N GLU A 98 -15.63 -3.58 -11.66
CA GLU A 98 -14.60 -2.99 -10.81
C GLU A 98 -15.03 -2.96 -9.33
N GLN A 99 -14.34 -3.71 -8.48
CA GLN A 99 -14.49 -3.54 -7.03
C GLN A 99 -13.75 -2.29 -6.60
N VAL A 100 -14.44 -1.14 -6.56
CA VAL A 100 -13.80 0.13 -6.17
C VAL A 100 -13.19 0.09 -4.77
N SER A 101 -13.68 -0.79 -3.88
CA SER A 101 -13.07 -1.07 -2.58
C SER A 101 -11.67 -1.69 -2.65
N GLU A 102 -11.31 -2.36 -3.75
CA GLU A 102 -9.95 -2.91 -3.96
C GLU A 102 -8.98 -1.84 -4.47
N ILE A 103 -9.47 -0.76 -5.07
CA ILE A 103 -8.62 0.32 -5.61
C ILE A 103 -7.95 1.11 -4.47
N TYR A 104 -8.66 1.33 -3.37
CA TYR A 104 -8.22 2.19 -2.26
C TYR A 104 -8.10 1.41 -0.95
N ASP A 105 -7.39 0.28 -0.97
CA ASP A 105 -6.94 -0.34 0.28
C ASP A 105 -5.80 0.47 0.95
N SER A 106 -5.49 0.18 2.21
CA SER A 106 -4.48 0.93 2.99
C SER A 106 -3.09 0.95 2.35
N SER A 107 -2.72 -0.10 1.59
CA SER A 107 -1.45 -0.15 0.85
C SER A 107 -1.46 0.77 -0.37
N ASN A 108 -2.55 0.76 -1.14
CA ASN A 108 -2.70 1.62 -2.32
C ASN A 108 -2.80 3.08 -1.93
N ILE A 109 -3.53 3.41 -0.86
CA ILE A 109 -3.61 4.78 -0.32
C ILE A 109 -2.21 5.30 0.02
N SER A 110 -1.42 4.51 0.75
CA SER A 110 -0.06 4.89 1.13
C SER A 110 0.82 5.17 -0.10
N THR A 111 0.76 4.27 -1.09
CA THR A 111 1.51 4.43 -2.35
C THR A 111 1.11 5.71 -3.10
N ILE A 112 -0.19 6.00 -3.22
CA ILE A 112 -0.70 7.22 -3.88
C ILE A 112 -0.22 8.48 -3.16
N LEU A 113 -0.26 8.49 -1.82
CA LEU A 113 0.19 9.63 -1.03
C LEU A 113 1.71 9.84 -1.14
N ASP A 114 2.50 8.78 -1.04
CA ASP A 114 3.96 8.85 -1.18
C ASP A 114 4.40 9.38 -2.56
N GLU A 115 3.81 8.86 -3.64
CA GLU A 115 4.08 9.34 -5.00
C GLU A 115 3.67 10.80 -5.17
N GLY A 116 2.52 11.18 -4.60
CA GLY A 116 2.02 12.55 -4.64
C GLY A 116 2.88 13.55 -3.85
N ILE A 117 3.40 13.15 -2.69
CA ILE A 117 4.35 13.92 -1.88
C ILE A 117 5.65 14.11 -2.63
N LEU A 118 6.21 13.03 -3.18
CA LEU A 118 7.45 13.09 -3.96
C LEU A 118 7.32 14.03 -5.17
N ALA A 119 6.17 14.01 -5.83
CA ALA A 119 5.87 14.88 -6.97
C ALA A 119 5.46 16.31 -6.57
N ARG A 120 5.20 16.59 -5.28
CA ARG A 120 4.62 17.85 -4.79
C ARG A 120 3.33 18.23 -5.52
N ALA A 121 2.50 17.24 -5.82
CA ALA A 121 1.32 17.39 -6.68
C ALA A 121 -0.01 17.29 -5.93
N LEU A 122 0.02 17.07 -4.62
CA LEU A 122 -1.17 16.99 -3.79
C LEU A 122 -1.29 18.26 -2.94
N ASP A 123 -1.93 19.27 -3.51
CA ASP A 123 -2.26 20.49 -2.77
C ASP A 123 -3.56 20.33 -1.98
N ILE A 124 -3.75 21.25 -1.04
CA ILE A 124 -4.86 21.24 -0.09
C ILE A 124 -6.21 21.48 -0.76
N ASP A 125 -6.27 22.25 -1.83
CA ASP A 125 -7.51 22.54 -2.56
C ASP A 125 -8.00 21.29 -3.29
N TYR A 126 -7.08 20.62 -3.98
CA TYR A 126 -7.31 19.35 -4.65
C TYR A 126 -7.75 18.27 -3.64
N LEU A 127 -6.98 18.07 -2.57
CA LEU A 127 -7.31 17.05 -1.56
C LEU A 127 -8.61 17.36 -0.82
N SER A 128 -8.93 18.63 -0.58
CA SER A 128 -10.23 19.01 0.00
C SER A 128 -11.39 18.68 -0.91
N GLN A 129 -11.22 18.80 -2.23
CA GLN A 129 -12.22 18.38 -3.19
C GLN A 129 -12.42 16.86 -3.17
N VAL A 130 -11.34 16.08 -3.24
CA VAL A 130 -11.45 14.61 -3.40
C VAL A 130 -11.75 13.88 -2.10
N LEU A 131 -11.35 14.41 -0.95
CA LEU A 131 -11.58 13.83 0.38
C LEU A 131 -12.73 14.50 1.15
N GLN A 132 -13.39 15.48 0.55
CA GLN A 132 -14.48 16.25 1.17
C GLN A 132 -14.08 16.87 2.52
N ILE A 133 -12.80 17.24 2.64
CA ILE A 133 -12.26 17.88 3.84
C ILE A 133 -12.79 19.32 3.87
N PRO A 134 -13.26 19.82 5.02
CA PRO A 134 -13.61 21.23 5.18
C PRO A 134 -12.40 22.11 4.83
N ALA A 135 -12.57 23.01 3.85
CA ALA A 135 -11.51 23.82 3.27
C ALA A 135 -10.54 24.39 4.34
N PRO A 136 -9.21 24.13 4.28
CA PRO A 136 -8.36 24.33 5.43
C PRO A 136 -7.34 25.45 5.23
N VAL A 137 -6.83 25.89 6.37
CA VAL A 137 -5.65 26.74 6.55
C VAL A 137 -4.47 26.14 5.78
N SER A 138 -3.69 26.97 5.08
CA SER A 138 -2.59 26.54 4.19
C SER A 138 -1.56 25.61 4.84
N ASP A 139 -1.42 25.68 6.16
CA ASP A 139 -0.47 24.88 6.94
C ASP A 139 -1.18 24.15 8.07
N GLY A 140 -0.70 22.94 8.38
CA GLY A 140 -1.09 22.22 9.58
C GLY A 140 -1.40 20.75 9.34
N MET A 141 -2.22 20.20 10.23
CA MET A 141 -2.56 18.79 10.26
C MET A 141 -4.07 18.63 10.12
N ILE A 142 -4.48 17.72 9.24
CA ILE A 142 -5.88 17.42 8.96
C ILE A 142 -6.14 15.95 9.20
N TYR A 143 -7.21 15.64 9.92
CA TYR A 143 -7.66 14.27 10.08
C TYR A 143 -8.66 13.88 8.99
N VAL A 144 -8.41 12.75 8.33
CA VAL A 144 -9.26 12.16 7.29
C VAL A 144 -9.84 10.86 7.85
N SER A 145 -11.12 10.88 8.20
CA SER A 145 -11.79 9.76 8.86
C SER A 145 -11.88 8.52 8.00
N ASP A 146 -12.11 8.69 6.70
CA ASP A 146 -12.38 7.57 5.78
C ASP A 146 -11.18 6.63 5.65
N PHE A 147 -9.96 7.15 5.89
CA PHE A 147 -8.72 6.39 5.85
C PHE A 147 -8.03 6.30 7.22
N GLU A 148 -8.62 6.88 8.27
CA GLU A 148 -8.02 6.99 9.60
C GLU A 148 -6.60 7.63 9.57
N LEU A 149 -6.36 8.62 8.70
CA LEU A 149 -5.05 9.26 8.51
C LEU A 149 -5.01 10.70 9.02
N TYR A 150 -3.84 11.12 9.50
CA TYR A 150 -3.45 12.52 9.61
C TYR A 150 -2.63 12.92 8.39
N LEU A 151 -3.03 13.99 7.70
CA LEU A 151 -2.33 14.59 6.57
C LEU A 151 -1.64 15.88 7.04
N PHE A 152 -0.38 16.07 6.69
CA PHE A 152 0.43 17.22 7.09
C PHE A 152 0.74 18.12 5.88
N PHE A 153 0.39 19.39 5.99
CA PHE A 153 0.55 20.40 4.94
C PHE A 153 1.57 21.47 5.32
N LEU A 154 2.36 21.88 4.33
CA LEU A 154 3.27 23.02 4.39
C LEU A 154 3.16 23.81 3.07
N ASP A 155 2.91 25.11 3.17
CA ASP A 155 2.63 26.02 2.05
C ASP A 155 1.50 25.51 1.14
N GLY A 156 0.47 24.89 1.73
CA GLY A 156 -0.68 24.32 1.01
C GLY A 156 -0.40 22.99 0.31
N ILE A 157 0.80 22.43 0.44
CA ILE A 157 1.20 21.16 -0.20
C ILE A 157 1.31 20.05 0.85
N LEU A 158 0.80 18.86 0.53
CA LEU A 158 1.00 17.67 1.35
C LEU A 158 2.48 17.30 1.40
N VAL A 159 3.05 17.26 2.61
CA VAL A 159 4.46 16.92 2.85
C VAL A 159 4.64 15.61 3.61
N ASN A 160 3.63 15.15 4.34
CA ASN A 160 3.69 13.90 5.08
C ASN A 160 2.27 13.40 5.43
N TYR A 161 2.17 12.15 5.87
CA TYR A 161 0.97 11.60 6.49
C TYR A 161 1.33 10.56 7.57
N SER A 162 0.39 10.26 8.46
CA SER A 162 0.55 9.20 9.46
C SER A 162 -0.79 8.56 9.78
N SER A 163 -0.81 7.29 10.13
CA SER A 163 -2.02 6.66 10.66
C SER A 163 -2.42 7.25 12.01
N SER A 164 -3.72 7.35 12.26
CA SER A 164 -4.24 7.87 13.53
C SER A 164 -4.14 6.85 14.66
N ASN A 165 -4.03 5.57 14.31
CA ASN A 165 -3.94 4.44 15.23
C ASN A 165 -2.50 3.94 15.46
N GLY A 166 -1.50 4.55 14.80
CA GLY A 166 -0.08 4.17 14.90
C GLY A 166 0.30 2.87 14.19
N LEU A 167 -0.64 2.21 13.50
CA LEU A 167 -0.35 1.05 12.66
C LEU A 167 0.21 1.49 11.31
N ASN A 168 1.24 0.80 10.82
CA ASN A 168 1.73 0.99 9.47
C ASN A 168 0.75 0.40 8.42
N GLN A 169 1.03 0.64 7.14
CA GLN A 169 0.15 0.21 6.05
C GLN A 169 -0.09 -1.31 6.03
N TRP A 170 0.93 -2.11 6.36
CA TRP A 170 0.83 -3.57 6.31
C TRP A 170 0.05 -4.13 7.50
N ALA A 171 0.18 -3.52 8.68
CA ALA A 171 -0.59 -3.89 9.86
C ALA A 171 -2.07 -3.51 9.69
N GLN A 172 -2.37 -2.38 9.06
CA GLN A 172 -3.74 -2.04 8.66
C GLN A 172 -4.28 -3.05 7.65
N ARG A 173 -3.51 -3.37 6.60
CA ARG A 173 -3.89 -4.35 5.60
C ARG A 173 -4.17 -5.73 6.22
N TRP A 174 -3.36 -6.12 7.18
CA TRP A 174 -3.55 -7.37 7.90
C TRP A 174 -4.87 -7.39 8.68
N LYS A 175 -5.17 -6.29 9.38
CA LYS A 175 -6.43 -6.10 10.12
C LYS A 175 -7.65 -6.20 9.20
N GLU A 176 -7.57 -5.62 8.00
CA GLU A 176 -8.62 -5.71 6.97
C GLU A 176 -8.81 -7.13 6.43
N LEU A 177 -7.71 -7.84 6.14
CA LEU A 177 -7.75 -9.17 5.53
C LEU A 177 -8.18 -10.26 6.52
N ASN A 178 -7.73 -10.19 7.77
CA ASN A 178 -8.02 -11.19 8.79
C ASN A 178 -7.90 -10.60 10.21
N ILE A 179 -9.01 -10.02 10.68
CA ILE A 179 -9.10 -9.42 12.01
C ILE A 179 -8.82 -10.41 13.15
N ASP A 180 -9.17 -11.68 12.99
CA ASP A 180 -8.95 -12.69 14.03
C ASP A 180 -7.46 -12.98 14.21
N LEU A 181 -6.74 -13.09 13.09
CA LEU A 181 -5.29 -13.26 13.13
C LEU A 181 -4.60 -12.01 13.67
N PHE A 182 -5.00 -10.82 13.23
CA PHE A 182 -4.52 -9.56 13.79
C PHE A 182 -4.71 -9.51 15.32
N ASN A 183 -5.88 -9.91 15.81
CA ASN A 183 -6.18 -9.98 17.25
C ASN A 183 -5.33 -11.03 17.97
N SER A 184 -4.94 -12.13 17.33
CA SER A 184 -4.00 -13.10 17.89
C SER A 184 -2.61 -12.50 18.09
N TYR A 185 -2.09 -11.75 17.11
CA TYR A 185 -0.80 -11.05 17.28
C TYR A 185 -0.89 -9.96 18.34
N LEU A 186 -2.01 -9.22 18.38
CA LEU A 186 -2.22 -8.21 19.41
C LEU A 186 -2.20 -8.83 20.81
N LYS A 187 -2.81 -10.02 20.99
CA LYS A 187 -2.79 -10.75 22.27
C LYS A 187 -1.38 -11.20 22.65
N VAL A 188 -0.58 -11.68 21.68
CA VAL A 188 0.82 -12.06 21.91
C VAL A 188 1.63 -10.82 22.34
N ALA A 189 1.53 -9.71 21.61
CA ALA A 189 2.24 -8.49 21.96
C ALA A 189 1.81 -7.96 23.34
N GLN A 190 0.51 -8.01 23.66
CA GLN A 190 -0.02 -7.61 24.97
C GLN A 190 0.45 -8.51 26.11
N SER A 191 0.58 -9.82 25.90
CA SER A 191 1.06 -10.73 26.94
C SER A 191 2.52 -10.45 27.32
N HIS A 192 3.33 -9.96 26.38
CA HIS A 192 4.74 -9.62 26.60
C HIS A 192 4.95 -8.19 27.10
N TRP A 193 4.32 -7.22 26.46
CA TRP A 193 4.54 -5.80 26.75
C TRP A 193 3.56 -5.21 27.77
N GLY A 194 2.56 -5.98 28.20
CA GLY A 194 1.56 -5.56 29.16
C GLY A 194 0.77 -4.35 28.67
N ASN A 195 0.86 -3.24 29.41
CA ASN A 195 0.16 -1.99 29.11
C ASN A 195 1.04 -0.95 28.41
N ASN A 196 2.10 -1.35 27.70
CA ASN A 196 2.93 -0.43 26.92
C ASN A 196 2.42 -0.34 25.46
N PRO A 197 1.51 0.60 25.14
CA PRO A 197 0.86 0.65 23.83
C PRO A 197 1.85 0.88 22.69
N ARG A 198 2.92 1.65 22.93
CA ARG A 198 3.94 1.91 21.92
C ARG A 198 4.67 0.64 21.51
N LYS A 199 5.17 -0.13 22.49
CA LYS A 199 5.88 -1.40 22.21
C LYS A 199 4.97 -2.43 21.54
N ILE A 200 3.70 -2.47 21.92
CA ILE A 200 2.70 -3.33 21.26
C ILE A 200 2.54 -2.94 19.79
N LEU A 201 2.35 -1.65 19.49
CA LEU A 201 2.22 -1.17 18.12
C LEU A 201 3.49 -1.41 17.30
N ASP A 202 4.67 -1.17 17.90
CA ASP A 202 5.95 -1.42 17.24
C ASP A 202 6.08 -2.91 16.85
N GLU A 203 5.76 -3.85 17.74
CA GLU A 203 5.79 -5.29 17.43
C GLU A 203 4.78 -5.67 16.34
N MET A 204 3.54 -5.16 16.43
CA MET A 204 2.51 -5.39 15.40
C MET A 204 2.97 -4.92 14.03
N ASN A 205 3.56 -3.74 13.96
CA ASN A 205 4.09 -3.15 12.74
C ASN A 205 5.28 -3.96 12.19
N PHE A 206 6.23 -4.36 13.05
CA PHE A 206 7.37 -5.17 12.63
C PHE A 206 6.96 -6.53 12.04
N GLN A 207 5.99 -7.22 12.67
CA GLN A 207 5.50 -8.50 12.16
C GLN A 207 4.72 -8.34 10.87
N ALA A 208 3.91 -7.28 10.73
CA ALA A 208 3.17 -7.01 9.50
C ALA A 208 4.11 -6.63 8.33
N ASP A 209 5.14 -5.84 8.58
CA ASP A 209 6.19 -5.54 7.60
C ASP A 209 6.90 -6.82 7.16
N ALA A 210 7.26 -7.67 8.10
CA ALA A 210 7.90 -8.94 7.79
C ALA A 210 6.98 -9.87 6.99
N TRP A 211 5.68 -9.91 7.31
CA TRP A 211 4.68 -10.66 6.57
C TRP A 211 4.58 -10.21 5.11
N ALA A 212 4.51 -8.89 4.86
CA ALA A 212 4.42 -8.33 3.52
C ALA A 212 5.67 -8.62 2.67
N ASN A 213 6.84 -8.73 3.32
CA ASN A 213 8.11 -9.04 2.66
C ASN A 213 8.39 -10.56 2.56
N THR A 214 7.56 -11.42 3.16
CA THR A 214 7.73 -12.87 3.10
C THR A 214 7.15 -13.43 1.80
N PRO A 215 7.93 -14.14 0.98
CA PRO A 215 7.42 -14.75 -0.25
C PRO A 215 6.25 -15.69 0.03
N ASN A 216 5.14 -15.53 -0.69
CA ASN A 216 3.89 -16.27 -0.49
C ASN A 216 3.27 -16.14 0.93
N SER A 217 3.75 -15.21 1.75
CA SER A 217 3.19 -14.82 3.06
C SER A 217 2.70 -16.01 3.92
N PHE A 218 1.38 -16.17 4.14
CA PHE A 218 0.83 -17.27 4.95
C PHE A 218 1.01 -18.66 4.33
N SER A 219 1.19 -18.73 3.01
CA SER A 219 1.45 -19.98 2.27
C SER A 219 2.93 -20.27 2.11
N ASN A 220 3.80 -19.52 2.82
CA ASN A 220 5.23 -19.78 2.79
C ASN A 220 5.56 -21.17 3.35
N GLU A 221 6.47 -21.89 2.69
CA GLU A 221 6.80 -23.28 3.01
C GLU A 221 7.41 -23.45 4.41
N PHE A 222 8.04 -22.40 4.96
CA PHE A 222 8.72 -22.43 6.26
C PHE A 222 7.85 -21.95 7.42
N THR A 223 6.60 -21.53 7.19
CA THR A 223 5.70 -21.02 8.25
C THR A 223 5.59 -21.95 9.45
N HIS A 224 5.49 -23.27 9.21
CA HIS A 224 5.39 -24.29 10.25
C HIS A 224 6.61 -24.35 11.19
N LEU A 225 7.79 -23.89 10.77
CA LEU A 225 9.00 -23.86 11.59
C LEU A 225 9.07 -22.65 12.53
N HIS A 226 8.26 -21.62 12.25
CA HIS A 226 8.23 -20.33 12.95
C HIS A 226 6.89 -20.06 13.62
N GLN A 227 6.02 -21.07 13.72
CA GLN A 227 4.74 -20.97 14.40
C GLN A 227 4.94 -20.80 15.91
N GLN A 228 4.17 -19.88 16.50
CA GLN A 228 4.19 -19.52 17.90
C GLN A 228 2.81 -19.75 18.53
N GLU A 229 2.64 -19.28 19.76
CA GLU A 229 1.38 -19.30 20.50
C GLU A 229 0.25 -18.63 19.70
N TYR A 230 -1.00 -19.05 19.97
CA TYR A 230 -2.20 -18.54 19.29
C TYR A 230 -2.16 -18.68 17.75
N ASN A 231 -1.40 -19.66 17.23
CA ASN A 231 -1.19 -19.86 15.80
C ASN A 231 -0.62 -18.65 15.06
N THR A 232 0.09 -17.78 15.78
CA THR A 232 0.87 -16.70 15.19
C THR A 232 2.15 -17.28 14.57
N ILE A 233 2.81 -16.52 13.69
CA ILE A 233 4.05 -16.89 13.02
C ILE A 233 5.04 -15.76 13.26
N ASN A 234 6.27 -16.08 13.65
CA ASN A 234 7.31 -15.07 13.73
C ASN A 234 7.85 -14.77 12.33
N PHE A 235 7.12 -13.97 11.54
CA PHE A 235 7.50 -13.63 10.17
C PHE A 235 8.86 -12.95 10.10
N PHE A 236 9.21 -12.16 11.12
CA PHE A 236 10.52 -11.52 11.16
C PHE A 236 11.65 -12.55 11.22
N MET A 237 11.56 -13.52 12.14
CA MET A 237 12.58 -14.57 12.25
C MET A 237 12.54 -15.54 11.07
N LEU A 238 11.37 -15.72 10.42
CA LEU A 238 11.26 -16.46 9.16
C LEU A 238 12.09 -15.80 8.06
N LEU A 239 11.98 -14.48 7.90
CA LEU A 239 12.78 -13.72 6.93
C LEU A 239 14.29 -13.79 7.22
N VAL A 240 14.67 -13.71 8.51
CA VAL A 240 16.07 -13.86 8.92
C VAL A 240 16.59 -15.24 8.51
N CYS A 241 15.86 -16.31 8.87
CA CYS A 241 16.33 -17.68 8.67
C CYS A 241 16.34 -18.13 7.20
N HIS A 242 15.38 -17.68 6.39
CA HIS A 242 15.15 -18.26 5.07
C HIS A 242 15.38 -17.29 3.90
N TYR A 243 15.44 -15.99 4.18
CA TYR A 243 15.50 -14.96 3.14
C TYR A 243 16.60 -13.91 3.38
N GLY A 244 17.50 -14.14 4.34
CA GLY A 244 18.71 -13.34 4.54
C GLY A 244 18.46 -11.94 5.08
N LYS A 245 17.33 -11.70 5.74
CA LYS A 245 17.09 -10.42 6.44
C LYS A 245 18.13 -10.26 7.55
N SER A 246 18.87 -9.16 7.54
CA SER A 246 19.81 -8.83 8.60
C SER A 246 19.08 -8.52 9.91
N ILE A 247 19.70 -8.87 11.03
CA ILE A 247 19.20 -8.56 12.37
C ILE A 247 20.39 -8.31 13.30
N THR A 248 20.26 -7.29 14.14
CA THR A 248 21.19 -7.02 15.24
C THR A 248 20.77 -7.77 16.50
N LEU A 249 21.67 -7.92 17.45
CA LEU A 249 21.37 -8.56 18.72
C LEU A 249 20.27 -7.80 19.48
N ASP A 250 20.30 -6.46 19.49
CA ASP A 250 19.28 -5.68 20.19
C ASP A 250 17.89 -5.88 19.56
N GLU A 251 17.80 -5.88 18.23
CA GLU A 251 16.55 -6.21 17.51
C GLU A 251 16.09 -7.64 17.79
N PHE A 252 17.02 -8.60 17.82
CA PHE A 252 16.72 -9.99 18.14
C PHE A 252 16.14 -10.14 19.55
N LEU A 253 16.77 -9.50 20.53
CA LEU A 253 16.31 -9.54 21.92
C LEU A 253 14.96 -8.85 22.07
N GLU A 254 14.77 -7.74 21.34
CA GLU A 254 13.51 -7.00 21.30
C GLU A 254 12.38 -7.85 20.71
N ILE A 255 12.52 -8.38 19.49
CA ILE A 255 11.46 -9.12 18.77
C ILE A 255 11.12 -10.48 19.40
N ASN A 256 12.07 -11.09 20.10
CA ASN A 256 11.82 -12.38 20.73
C ASN A 256 11.31 -12.24 22.16
N HIS A 257 11.37 -11.06 22.80
CA HIS A 257 10.79 -10.77 24.12
C HIS A 257 11.14 -11.80 25.22
N GLY A 258 12.37 -12.31 25.21
CA GLY A 258 12.79 -13.36 26.15
C GLY A 258 12.29 -14.77 25.83
N ARG A 259 11.60 -14.98 24.70
CA ARG A 259 11.28 -16.30 24.11
C ARG A 259 12.50 -16.96 23.46
N TYR A 260 13.66 -16.76 24.08
CA TYR A 260 14.92 -17.38 23.71
C TYR A 260 15.55 -18.00 24.95
N TRP A 261 16.38 -19.01 24.75
CA TRP A 261 17.32 -19.46 25.79
C TRP A 261 18.75 -19.35 25.29
N LEU A 262 19.67 -19.14 26.25
CA LEU A 262 21.10 -19.17 25.94
C LEU A 262 21.51 -20.62 25.70
N SER A 263 22.10 -20.87 24.53
CA SER A 263 22.70 -22.18 24.24
C SER A 263 23.92 -22.37 25.16
N ASN A 264 23.86 -23.38 26.03
CA ASN A 264 24.99 -23.73 26.90
C ASN A 264 26.06 -24.55 26.14
N GLU A 265 25.74 -25.09 24.96
CA GLU A 265 26.59 -26.03 24.23
C GLU A 265 27.79 -25.37 23.54
N LEU A 266 27.76 -24.04 23.34
CA LEU A 266 28.83 -23.28 22.69
C LEU A 266 29.48 -22.22 23.58
N LYS A 267 29.36 -22.35 24.91
CA LYS A 267 30.29 -21.70 25.86
C LYS A 267 31.71 -22.28 25.67
N GLY A 268 32.41 -21.93 24.60
CA GLY A 268 33.77 -22.44 24.44
C GLY A 268 34.50 -22.35 23.10
N LYS A 269 34.01 -21.65 22.05
CA LYS A 269 34.78 -21.59 20.79
C LYS A 269 35.44 -20.25 20.49
N ASN A 270 34.79 -19.10 20.73
CA ASN A 270 35.46 -17.80 20.74
C ASN A 270 34.98 -16.95 21.92
N MET A 271 35.88 -16.25 22.60
CA MET A 271 35.51 -15.34 23.70
C MET A 271 34.69 -14.16 23.14
N GLY A 272 33.41 -14.10 23.46
CA GLY A 272 32.54 -12.94 23.23
C GLY A 272 31.34 -13.16 22.32
N GLU A 273 31.27 -14.28 21.60
CA GLU A 273 30.09 -14.67 20.82
C GLU A 273 28.93 -15.08 21.74
N ARG A 274 27.70 -14.80 21.30
CA ARG A 274 26.48 -15.12 22.06
C ARG A 274 25.57 -15.99 21.23
N TYR A 275 25.11 -17.08 21.84
CA TYR A 275 24.27 -18.08 21.20
C TYR A 275 22.89 -18.09 21.83
N PHE A 276 21.87 -17.90 21.02
CA PHE A 276 20.47 -17.87 21.43
C PHE A 276 19.69 -18.90 20.65
N VAL A 277 18.73 -19.55 21.29
CA VAL A 277 17.83 -20.49 20.62
C VAL A 277 16.41 -19.97 20.75
N VAL A 278 15.68 -19.94 19.63
CA VAL A 278 14.27 -19.56 19.54
C VAL A 278 13.57 -20.59 18.67
N GLY A 279 12.56 -21.26 19.23
CA GLY A 279 11.83 -22.32 18.53
C GLY A 279 12.78 -23.42 18.06
N ASN A 280 12.83 -23.65 16.75
CA ASN A 280 13.64 -24.68 16.13
C ASN A 280 15.00 -24.19 15.60
N PHE A 281 15.44 -22.99 16.00
CA PHE A 281 16.66 -22.38 15.46
C PHE A 281 17.58 -21.86 16.55
N GLU A 282 18.88 -22.04 16.33
CA GLU A 282 19.96 -21.42 17.08
C GLU A 282 20.58 -20.30 16.25
N TYR A 283 20.88 -19.18 16.90
CA TYR A 283 21.41 -17.94 16.34
C TYR A 283 22.70 -17.57 17.03
N GLU A 284 23.72 -17.25 16.24
CA GLU A 284 25.05 -16.88 16.67
C GLU A 284 25.30 -15.39 16.38
N PHE A 285 25.53 -14.60 17.43
CA PHE A 285 25.83 -13.18 17.32
C PHE A 285 27.29 -12.90 17.67
N SER A 286 27.90 -12.01 16.91
CA SER A 286 29.23 -11.48 17.19
C SER A 286 29.24 -10.64 18.49
N PRO A 287 30.44 -10.36 19.05
CA PRO A 287 30.57 -9.46 20.20
C PRO A 287 29.96 -8.05 19.96
N ASN A 288 29.93 -7.61 18.70
CA ASN A 288 29.40 -6.31 18.30
C ASN A 288 27.89 -6.33 18.01
N GLY A 289 27.24 -7.50 18.10
CA GLY A 289 25.80 -7.64 17.93
C GLY A 289 25.34 -7.94 16.50
N GLU A 290 26.25 -8.23 15.56
CA GLU A 290 25.88 -8.68 14.22
C GLU A 290 25.56 -10.18 14.21
N LEU A 291 24.50 -10.61 13.52
CA LEU A 291 24.22 -12.03 13.31
C LEU A 291 25.30 -12.65 12.39
N LEU A 292 26.03 -13.63 12.91
CA LEU A 292 27.07 -14.35 12.17
C LEU A 292 26.50 -15.58 11.44
N ASN A 293 25.60 -16.30 12.11
CA ASN A 293 25.06 -17.55 11.60
C ASN A 293 23.73 -17.92 12.27
N HIS A 294 22.95 -18.77 11.62
CA HIS A 294 21.80 -19.44 12.20
C HIS A 294 21.70 -20.87 11.67
N ARG A 295 21.20 -21.78 12.49
CA ARG A 295 21.04 -23.20 12.13
C ARG A 295 19.84 -23.81 12.79
N PHE A 296 19.32 -24.87 12.17
CA PHE A 296 18.27 -25.68 12.78
C PHE A 296 18.79 -26.34 14.06
N TYR A 297 18.05 -26.19 15.15
CA TYR A 297 18.36 -26.70 16.48
C TYR A 297 17.43 -27.90 16.74
N GLN A 298 18.01 -29.10 16.82
CA GLN A 298 17.30 -30.35 17.15
C GLN A 298 17.54 -30.76 18.59
#